data_AF-A0A937I274-F1
#
_entry.id   AF-A0A937I274-F1
#
_cell.length_a   1.000
_cell.length_b   1.000
_cell.length_c   1.000
_cell.angle_alpha   90.00
_cell.angle_beta   90.00
_cell.angle_gamma   90.00
#
_symmetry.space_group_name_H-M   'P 1'
#
loop_
_entity.id
_entity.type
_entity.pdbx_description
1 polymer ?
#
loop_
_entity_poly.entity_id
_entity_poly.type
_entity_poly.pdbx_seq_one_letter_code
_entity_poly.pdbx_strand_id
1 'polypeptide(L)'
;MNEDDRQSLLALACLLGLIIVIRFWQISVLAASIALVLWLLNKQNRRLDDRHLERRLDLANQRHRDTVVAINGEFRLVQEIRLDRDQRGTKIALVCTRLISDGTRIKTETCEHKLWEARTGVPRHSINVLLIRHDIQSLGAAAVESSAMKTALQCSAELDWCEESQDKLNLMQAAAEATRQMAVGNPLLEESIPRLDRAIHCFNAERNKLKETHQATALMLRQLFDFLSVPTSLRPILTVDLTRWDPEYRLQQLQSSFNDVLQLNDAYIELSQGIS
;
A
#
# COMPACT_ATOMS: atom_id res chain seq x y z
N MET A 1 30.47 -30.86 55.87
CA MET A 1 30.54 -29.39 55.90
C MET A 1 29.20 -28.94 56.44
N ASN A 2 29.17 -28.51 57.70
CA ASN A 2 27.93 -28.20 58.40
C ASN A 2 27.26 -26.96 57.79
N GLU A 3 25.95 -26.84 57.98
CA GLU A 3 25.17 -25.69 57.49
C GLU A 3 25.68 -24.37 58.10
N ASP A 4 26.19 -24.43 59.33
CA ASP A 4 26.87 -23.34 60.04
C ASP A 4 28.21 -22.91 59.38
N ASP A 5 28.95 -23.84 58.78
CA ASP A 5 30.21 -23.53 58.07
C ASP A 5 29.92 -22.77 56.75
N ARG A 6 28.79 -23.06 56.10
CA ARG A 6 28.36 -22.36 54.89
C ARG A 6 27.85 -20.95 55.20
N GLN A 7 27.11 -20.78 56.28
CA GLN A 7 26.61 -19.47 56.71
C GLN A 7 27.76 -18.56 57.18
N SER A 8 28.76 -19.10 57.89
CA SER A 8 29.95 -18.34 58.30
C SER A 8 30.86 -17.97 57.13
N LEU A 9 31.03 -18.84 56.13
CA LEU A 9 31.75 -18.50 54.89
C LEU A 9 31.03 -17.43 54.06
N LEU A 10 29.70 -17.48 53.97
CA LEU A 10 28.89 -16.44 53.33
C LEU A 10 28.98 -15.12 54.09
N ALA A 11 28.95 -15.15 55.43
CA ALA A 11 29.12 -13.97 56.26
C ALA A 11 30.50 -13.33 56.07
N LEU A 12 31.58 -14.13 56.02
CA LEU A 12 32.94 -13.66 55.72
C LEU A 12 33.07 -13.08 54.31
N ALA A 13 32.45 -13.70 53.31
CA ALA A 13 32.43 -13.19 51.94
C ALA A 13 31.67 -11.85 51.83
N CYS A 14 30.54 -11.71 52.53
CA CYS A 14 29.80 -10.45 52.63
C CYS A 14 30.62 -9.37 53.34
N LEU A 15 31.31 -9.70 54.44
CA LEU A 15 32.16 -8.76 55.17
C LEU A 15 33.35 -8.28 54.33
N LEU A 16 34.00 -9.19 53.60
CA LEU A 16 35.07 -8.84 52.65
C LEU A 16 34.54 -7.97 51.50
N GLY A 17 33.37 -8.31 50.93
CA GLY A 17 32.70 -7.48 49.93
C GLY A 17 32.39 -6.08 50.46
N LEU A 18 31.94 -5.97 51.71
CA LEU A 18 31.60 -4.71 52.35
C LEU A 18 32.86 -3.86 52.65
N ILE A 19 33.97 -4.48 53.04
CA ILE A 19 35.27 -3.80 53.22
C ILE A 19 35.82 -3.28 51.88
N ILE A 20 35.70 -4.06 50.81
CA ILE A 20 36.09 -3.63 49.45
C ILE A 20 35.22 -2.45 49.02
N VAL A 21 33.91 -2.52 49.25
CA VAL A 21 32.99 -1.41 48.95
C VAL A 21 33.35 -0.17 49.77
N ILE A 22 33.60 -0.26 51.09
CA ILE A 22 33.97 0.89 51.92
C ILE A 22 35.33 1.47 51.51
N ARG A 23 36.32 0.62 51.23
CA ARG A 23 37.71 1.08 50.95
C ARG A 23 37.88 1.59 49.53
N PHE A 24 37.11 1.07 48.58
CA PHE A 24 37.19 1.42 47.17
C PHE A 24 35.90 2.07 46.65
N TRP A 25 35.04 2.61 47.54
CA TRP A 25 33.76 3.21 47.15
C TRP A 25 33.94 4.30 46.09
N GLN A 26 34.99 5.11 46.20
CA GLN A 26 35.34 6.13 45.22
C GLN A 26 35.65 5.55 43.84
N ILE A 27 36.35 4.42 43.77
CA ILE A 27 36.67 3.74 42.50
C ILE A 27 35.40 3.11 41.91
N SER A 28 34.55 2.49 42.74
CA SER A 28 33.28 1.92 42.30
C SER A 28 32.32 2.99 41.78
N VAL A 29 32.23 4.15 42.45
CA VAL A 29 31.43 5.30 42.00
C VAL A 29 32.01 5.90 40.71
N LEU A 30 33.33 5.97 40.59
CA LEU A 30 33.99 6.46 39.37
C LEU A 30 33.78 5.49 38.20
N ALA A 31 33.87 4.18 38.41
CA ALA A 31 33.57 3.17 37.40
C ALA A 31 32.08 3.19 36.99
N ALA A 32 31.17 3.31 37.96
CA ALA A 32 29.73 3.38 37.70
C ALA A 32 29.36 4.66 36.94
N SER A 33 29.98 5.81 37.27
CA SER A 33 29.76 7.06 36.54
C SER A 33 30.33 7.02 35.12
N ILE A 34 31.51 6.43 34.90
CA ILE A 34 32.04 6.19 33.55
C ILE A 34 31.10 5.26 32.77
N ALA A 35 30.63 4.17 33.37
CA ALA A 35 29.69 3.26 32.73
C ALA A 35 28.36 3.96 32.39
N LEU A 36 27.85 4.82 33.27
CA LEU A 36 26.64 5.61 33.05
C LEU A 36 26.85 6.61 31.89
N VAL A 37 27.98 7.32 31.85
CA VAL A 37 28.31 8.26 30.77
C VAL A 37 28.43 7.52 29.43
N LEU A 38 29.14 6.38 29.40
CA LEU A 38 29.24 5.54 28.21
C LEU A 38 27.86 5.03 27.76
N TRP A 39 27.00 4.65 28.70
CA TRP A 39 25.63 4.24 28.40
C TRP A 39 24.78 5.39 27.83
N LEU A 40 24.88 6.59 28.41
CA LEU A 40 24.19 7.79 27.93
C LEU A 40 24.66 8.19 26.53
N LEU A 41 25.98 8.18 26.28
CA LEU A 41 26.57 8.47 24.97
C LEU A 41 26.10 7.45 23.92
N ASN A 42 26.14 6.15 24.24
CA ASN A 42 25.67 5.10 23.34
C ASN A 42 24.16 5.25 23.05
N LYS A 43 23.37 5.57 24.07
CA LYS A 43 21.92 5.85 23.92
C LYS A 43 21.66 7.07 23.05
N GLN A 44 22.45 8.12 23.19
CA GLN A 44 22.33 9.33 22.38
C GLN A 44 22.75 9.10 20.93
N ASN A 45 23.87 8.40 20.69
CA ASN A 45 24.31 8.03 19.36
C ASN A 45 23.27 7.16 18.65
N ARG A 46 22.69 6.17 19.32
CA ARG A 46 21.60 5.36 18.76
C ARG A 46 20.41 6.21 18.32
N ARG A 47 19.97 7.17 19.16
CA ARG A 47 18.87 8.07 18.80
C ARG A 47 19.19 8.95 17.58
N LEU A 48 20.43 9.39 17.43
CA LEU A 48 20.87 10.17 16.27
C LEU A 48 20.88 9.30 15.02
N ASP A 49 21.46 8.10 15.12
CA ASP A 49 21.51 7.12 14.03
C ASP A 49 20.11 6.74 13.55
N ASP A 50 19.16 6.53 14.47
CA ASP A 50 17.77 6.23 14.15
C ASP A 50 17.10 7.37 13.36
N ARG A 51 17.29 8.62 13.79
CA ARG A 51 16.77 9.80 13.07
C ARG A 51 17.41 9.96 11.69
N HIS A 52 18.71 9.68 11.58
CA HIS A 52 19.39 9.71 10.29
C HIS A 52 18.89 8.60 9.37
N LEU A 53 18.61 7.42 9.90
CA LEU A 53 18.03 6.32 9.15
C LEU A 53 16.62 6.66 8.65
N GLU A 54 15.75 7.18 9.52
CA GLU A 54 14.40 7.63 9.16
C GLU A 54 14.46 8.67 8.04
N ARG A 55 15.29 9.72 8.17
CA ARG A 55 15.45 10.71 7.09
C ARG A 55 15.96 10.10 5.79
N ARG A 56 16.89 9.13 5.86
CA ARG A 56 17.39 8.45 4.65
C ARG A 56 16.30 7.61 3.98
N LEU A 57 15.44 6.98 4.76
CA LEU A 57 14.27 6.25 4.27
C LEU A 57 13.27 7.19 3.65
N ASP A 58 12.97 8.34 4.28
CA ASP A 58 12.06 9.33 3.72
C ASP A 58 12.54 9.85 2.37
N LEU A 59 13.83 10.17 2.25
CA LEU A 59 14.44 10.59 0.98
C LEU A 59 14.43 9.47 -0.07
N ALA A 60 14.66 8.23 0.34
CA ALA A 60 14.59 7.09 -0.57
C ALA A 60 13.15 6.82 -1.03
N ASN A 61 12.18 6.96 -0.13
CA ASN A 61 10.75 6.88 -0.43
C ASN A 61 10.36 7.97 -1.41
N GLN A 62 10.73 9.23 -1.17
CA GLN A 62 10.46 10.30 -2.13
C GLN A 62 11.05 10.05 -3.52
N ARG A 63 12.20 9.36 -3.59
CA ARG A 63 12.88 9.09 -4.86
C ARG A 63 12.33 7.89 -5.62
N HIS A 64 11.98 6.83 -4.90
CA HIS A 64 11.65 5.53 -5.49
C HIS A 64 10.15 5.23 -5.45
N ARG A 65 9.35 5.97 -4.68
CA ARG A 65 7.90 5.81 -4.70
C ARG A 65 7.36 6.04 -6.11
N ASP A 66 6.41 5.22 -6.51
CA ASP A 66 5.79 5.21 -7.83
C ASP A 66 6.79 4.98 -8.98
N THR A 67 7.98 4.44 -8.69
CA THR A 67 8.92 3.97 -9.71
C THR A 67 8.69 2.50 -9.99
N VAL A 68 8.87 2.11 -11.27
CA VAL A 68 8.79 0.71 -11.67
C VAL A 68 10.19 0.11 -11.53
N VAL A 69 10.28 -1.03 -10.87
CA VAL A 69 11.51 -1.79 -10.68
C VAL A 69 11.39 -3.16 -11.32
N ALA A 70 12.49 -3.65 -11.87
CA ALA A 70 12.64 -5.03 -12.30
C ALA A 70 13.31 -5.84 -11.18
N ILE A 71 12.65 -6.92 -10.76
CA ILE A 71 13.13 -7.87 -9.74
C ILE A 71 12.99 -9.27 -10.32
N ASN A 72 14.11 -9.98 -10.51
CA ASN A 72 14.13 -11.32 -11.11
C ASN A 72 13.42 -11.40 -12.47
N GLY A 73 13.48 -10.33 -13.28
CA GLY A 73 12.81 -10.27 -14.58
C GLY A 73 11.32 -9.90 -14.54
N GLU A 74 10.73 -9.73 -13.36
CA GLU A 74 9.36 -9.26 -13.19
C GLU A 74 9.31 -7.75 -12.89
N PHE A 75 8.30 -7.06 -13.45
CA PHE A 75 8.07 -5.63 -13.20
C PHE A 75 7.16 -5.42 -12.01
N ARG A 76 7.54 -4.47 -11.14
CA ARG A 76 6.80 -4.14 -9.93
C ARG A 76 6.79 -2.63 -9.72
N LEU A 77 5.68 -2.09 -9.22
CA LEU A 77 5.60 -0.68 -8.84
C LEU A 77 5.97 -0.55 -7.36
N VAL A 78 6.94 0.30 -7.03
CA VAL A 78 7.32 0.57 -5.66
C VAL A 78 6.26 1.44 -4.98
N GLN A 79 5.68 0.93 -3.90
CA GLN A 79 4.76 1.68 -3.04
C GLN A 79 5.55 2.47 -1.99
N GLU A 80 6.43 1.76 -1.27
CA GLU A 80 7.26 2.35 -0.23
C GLU A 80 8.44 1.45 0.12
N ILE A 81 9.41 2.04 0.81
CA ILE A 81 10.51 1.41 1.50
C ILE A 81 10.22 1.59 2.99
N ARG A 82 9.81 0.48 3.62
CA ARG A 82 9.36 0.44 5.00
C ARG A 82 10.49 0.07 5.94
N LEU A 83 10.48 0.68 7.12
CA LEU A 83 11.31 0.30 8.26
C LEU A 83 10.43 -0.35 9.32
N ASP A 84 10.60 -1.65 9.50
CA ASP A 84 9.93 -2.40 10.56
C ASP A 84 10.89 -2.57 11.73
N ARG A 85 10.41 -2.25 12.94
CA ARG A 85 11.15 -2.42 14.19
C ARG A 85 10.37 -3.35 15.10
N ASP A 86 10.85 -4.58 15.22
CA ASP A 86 10.28 -5.60 16.10
C ASP A 86 11.23 -5.93 17.24
N GLN A 87 10.74 -6.69 18.23
CA GLN A 87 11.57 -7.24 19.32
C GLN A 87 12.76 -8.07 18.81
N ARG A 88 12.68 -8.56 17.56
CA ARG A 88 13.73 -9.35 16.90
C ARG A 88 14.82 -8.49 16.24
N GLY A 89 14.56 -7.21 16.01
CA GLY A 89 15.51 -6.29 15.39
C GLY A 89 14.87 -5.26 14.47
N THR A 90 15.72 -4.62 13.69
CA THR A 90 15.37 -3.62 12.68
C THR A 90 15.45 -4.24 11.29
N LYS A 91 14.39 -4.08 10.50
CA LYS A 91 14.26 -4.61 9.14
C LYS A 91 13.90 -3.48 8.18
N ILE A 92 14.56 -3.46 7.02
CA ILE A 92 14.20 -2.57 5.92
C ILE A 92 13.67 -3.45 4.79
N ALA A 93 12.49 -3.09 4.32
CA ALA A 93 11.77 -3.81 3.28
C ALA A 93 11.30 -2.86 2.18
N LEU A 94 11.29 -3.36 0.95
CA LEU A 94 10.70 -2.70 -0.20
C LEU A 94 9.31 -3.32 -0.42
N VAL A 95 8.27 -2.51 -0.26
CA VAL A 95 6.89 -2.88 -0.55
C VAL A 95 6.59 -2.49 -1.99
N CYS A 96 6.21 -3.47 -2.80
CA CYS A 96 5.87 -3.26 -4.21
C CYS A 96 4.53 -3.90 -4.55
N THR A 97 3.88 -3.39 -5.58
CA THR A 97 2.72 -4.01 -6.21
C THR A 97 3.15 -4.72 -7.50
N ARG A 98 2.70 -5.96 -7.68
CA ARG A 98 2.88 -6.72 -8.92
C ARG A 98 1.54 -7.15 -9.50
N LEU A 99 1.52 -7.43 -10.80
CA LEU A 99 0.37 -8.02 -11.48
C LEU A 99 0.51 -9.54 -11.48
N ILE A 100 -0.59 -10.24 -11.22
CA ILE A 100 -0.67 -11.70 -11.23
C ILE A 100 -1.88 -12.10 -12.05
N SER A 101 -1.75 -13.18 -12.81
CA SER A 101 -2.88 -13.81 -13.50
C SER A 101 -3.26 -15.11 -12.79
N ASP A 102 -4.54 -15.23 -12.41
CA ASP A 102 -5.15 -16.48 -11.93
C ASP A 102 -5.71 -17.31 -13.11
N GLY A 103 -5.26 -17.03 -14.35
CA GLY A 103 -5.73 -17.65 -15.60
C GLY A 103 -7.01 -17.03 -16.16
N THR A 104 -7.95 -16.62 -15.31
CA THR A 104 -9.22 -15.98 -15.72
C THR A 104 -9.23 -14.47 -15.48
N ARG A 105 -8.59 -14.01 -14.41
CA ARG A 105 -8.52 -12.60 -14.02
C ARG A 105 -7.08 -12.19 -13.77
N ILE A 106 -6.79 -10.92 -14.00
CA ILE A 106 -5.53 -10.27 -13.63
C ILE A 106 -5.81 -9.46 -12.37
N LYS A 107 -4.98 -9.64 -11.34
CA LYS A 107 -5.11 -8.99 -10.03
C LYS A 107 -3.80 -8.34 -9.64
N THR A 108 -3.89 -7.37 -8.75
CA THR A 108 -2.73 -6.78 -8.08
C THR A 108 -2.43 -7.50 -6.78
N GLU A 109 -1.16 -7.82 -6.55
CA GLU A 109 -0.68 -8.34 -5.27
C GLU A 109 0.40 -7.42 -4.70
N THR A 110 0.28 -7.10 -3.41
CA THR A 110 1.33 -6.42 -2.67
C THR A 110 2.35 -7.44 -2.20
N CYS A 111 3.60 -7.24 -2.59
CA CYS A 111 4.72 -8.08 -2.24
C CYS A 111 5.75 -7.28 -1.44
N GLU A 112 6.42 -7.97 -0.53
CA GLU A 112 7.44 -7.38 0.32
C GLU A 112 8.80 -8.02 0.00
N HIS A 113 9.80 -7.19 -0.29
CA HIS A 113 11.15 -7.63 -0.57
C HIS A 113 12.12 -7.11 0.50
N LYS A 114 12.71 -8.02 1.26
CA LYS A 114 13.58 -7.68 2.39
C LYS A 114 14.94 -7.18 1.91
N LEU A 115 15.24 -5.91 2.15
CA LEU A 115 16.52 -5.30 1.78
C LEU A 115 17.61 -5.48 2.84
N TRP A 116 17.25 -5.43 4.11
CA TRP A 116 18.20 -5.53 5.22
C TRP A 116 17.51 -5.95 6.52
N GLU A 117 18.23 -6.67 7.39
CA GLU A 117 17.79 -6.97 8.76
C GLU A 117 18.99 -7.11 9.68
N ALA A 118 18.92 -6.54 10.87
CA ALA A 118 19.84 -6.82 11.96
C ALA A 118 19.17 -6.67 13.33
N ARG A 119 19.71 -7.36 14.34
CA ARG A 119 19.23 -7.25 15.74
C ARG A 119 19.40 -5.84 16.31
N THR A 120 20.48 -5.16 15.95
CA THR A 120 20.79 -3.80 16.40
C THR A 120 21.56 -3.03 15.32
N GLY A 121 21.38 -1.71 15.32
CA GLY A 121 22.15 -0.78 14.50
C GLY A 121 21.44 -0.34 13.22
N VAL A 122 22.20 0.36 12.38
CA VAL A 122 21.76 0.95 11.11
C VAL A 122 22.52 0.29 9.97
N PRO A 123 21.93 0.10 8.78
CA PRO A 123 22.66 -0.41 7.63
C PRO A 123 23.92 0.44 7.34
N ARG A 124 25.05 -0.24 7.13
CA ARG A 124 26.33 0.41 6.76
C ARG A 124 26.29 1.03 5.36
N HIS A 125 25.38 0.56 4.51
CA HIS A 125 25.24 0.99 3.13
C HIS A 125 23.98 1.83 2.96
N SER A 126 23.99 2.72 1.97
CA SER A 126 22.80 3.47 1.59
C SER A 126 21.74 2.56 0.97
N ILE A 127 20.48 3.01 0.99
CA ILE A 127 19.35 2.25 0.44
C ILE A 127 19.56 1.93 -1.04
N ASN A 128 20.12 2.86 -1.84
CA ASN A 128 20.45 2.60 -3.24
C ASN A 128 21.45 1.45 -3.42
N VAL A 129 22.45 1.36 -2.56
CA VAL A 129 23.42 0.25 -2.60
C VAL A 129 22.75 -1.07 -2.19
N LEU A 130 21.80 -1.03 -1.26
CA LEU A 130 21.01 -2.21 -0.90
C LEU A 130 20.15 -2.69 -2.07
N LEU A 131 19.48 -1.78 -2.79
CA LEU A 131 18.70 -2.12 -3.99
C LEU A 131 19.57 -2.81 -5.05
N ILE A 132 20.74 -2.24 -5.36
CA ILE A 132 21.68 -2.80 -6.34
C ILE A 132 22.17 -4.20 -5.91
N ARG A 133 22.44 -4.41 -4.62
CA ARG A 133 22.89 -5.71 -4.11
C ARG A 133 21.84 -6.82 -4.20
N HIS A 134 20.56 -6.46 -4.25
CA HIS A 134 19.45 -7.39 -4.43
C HIS A 134 19.02 -7.48 -5.91
N ASP A 135 19.86 -7.03 -6.83
CA ASP A 135 19.58 -7.01 -8.28
C ASP A 135 18.28 -6.28 -8.65
N ILE A 136 17.88 -5.28 -7.85
CA ILE A 136 16.70 -4.47 -8.08
C ILE A 136 17.07 -3.31 -8.99
N GLN A 137 16.58 -3.35 -10.23
CA GLN A 137 16.86 -2.34 -11.24
C GLN A 137 15.70 -1.36 -11.35
N SER A 138 15.95 -0.08 -11.08
CA SER A 138 14.95 0.98 -11.30
C SER A 138 14.86 1.30 -12.77
N LEU A 139 13.63 1.30 -13.31
CA LEU A 139 13.34 1.69 -14.68
C LEU A 139 12.98 3.17 -14.69
N GLY A 140 13.56 3.91 -15.64
CA GLY A 140 13.24 5.32 -15.82
C GLY A 140 11.78 5.52 -16.23
N ALA A 141 11.20 6.67 -15.90
CA ALA A 141 9.81 6.99 -16.23
C ALA A 141 9.52 6.99 -17.75
N ALA A 142 10.55 7.19 -18.58
CA ALA A 142 10.44 7.13 -20.04
C ALA A 142 10.56 5.71 -20.62
N ALA A 143 10.83 4.70 -19.79
CA ALA A 143 10.86 3.31 -20.23
C ALA A 143 9.44 2.82 -20.56
N VAL A 144 9.29 2.14 -21.69
CA VAL A 144 8.00 1.61 -22.15
C VAL A 144 7.41 0.65 -21.12
N GLU A 145 8.25 -0.15 -20.47
CA GLU A 145 7.86 -1.05 -19.38
C GLU A 145 7.33 -0.29 -18.16
N SER A 146 7.95 0.85 -17.83
CA SER A 146 7.49 1.68 -16.72
C SER A 146 6.10 2.24 -17.03
N SER A 147 5.89 2.75 -18.24
CA SER A 147 4.59 3.24 -18.67
C SER A 147 3.56 2.12 -18.69
N ALA A 148 3.86 0.99 -19.35
CA ALA A 148 2.97 -0.16 -19.46
C ALA A 148 2.55 -0.71 -18.08
N MET A 149 3.47 -0.83 -17.13
CA MET A 149 3.16 -1.31 -15.78
C MET A 149 2.25 -0.33 -15.03
N LYS A 150 2.52 0.99 -15.11
CA LYS A 150 1.66 2.00 -14.48
C LYS A 150 0.26 1.99 -15.07
N THR A 151 0.16 1.98 -16.40
CA THR A 151 -1.11 1.91 -17.12
C THR A 151 -1.86 0.62 -16.76
N ALA A 152 -1.19 -0.53 -16.65
CA ALA A 152 -1.83 -1.78 -16.28
C ALA A 152 -2.38 -1.76 -14.83
N LEU A 153 -1.65 -1.16 -13.89
CA LEU A 153 -2.15 -0.98 -12.52
C LEU A 153 -3.37 -0.04 -12.49
N GLN A 154 -3.36 1.03 -13.28
CA GLN A 154 -4.51 1.93 -13.42
C GLN A 154 -5.72 1.22 -14.05
N CYS A 155 -5.51 0.39 -15.08
CA CYS A 155 -6.56 -0.43 -15.67
C CYS A 155 -7.14 -1.43 -14.67
N SER A 156 -6.31 -2.04 -13.81
CA SER A 156 -6.79 -2.90 -12.73
C SER A 156 -7.70 -2.14 -11.76
N ALA A 157 -7.26 -0.95 -11.31
CA ALA A 157 -8.05 -0.12 -10.42
C ALA A 157 -9.38 0.35 -11.07
N GLU A 158 -9.36 0.64 -12.37
CA GLU A 158 -10.56 1.00 -13.12
C GLU A 158 -11.55 -0.16 -13.23
N LEU A 159 -11.07 -1.39 -13.43
CA LEU A 159 -11.93 -2.59 -13.43
C LEU A 159 -12.58 -2.80 -12.07
N ASP A 160 -11.80 -2.72 -10.99
CA ASP A 160 -12.31 -2.86 -9.62
C ASP A 160 -13.39 -1.79 -9.34
N TRP A 161 -13.14 -0.55 -9.76
CA TRP A 161 -14.12 0.54 -9.64
C TRP A 161 -15.37 0.32 -10.48
N CYS A 162 -15.24 -0.21 -11.70
CA CYS A 162 -16.39 -0.54 -12.56
C CYS A 162 -17.25 -1.66 -11.94
N GLU A 163 -16.63 -2.71 -11.39
CA GLU A 163 -17.37 -3.78 -10.69
C GLU A 163 -18.15 -3.21 -9.50
N GLU A 164 -17.50 -2.42 -8.63
CA GLU A 164 -18.15 -1.79 -7.46
C GLU A 164 -19.29 -0.82 -7.87
N SER A 165 -19.07 -0.01 -8.91
CA SER A 165 -20.05 0.97 -9.39
C SER A 165 -21.25 0.29 -10.05
N GLN A 166 -21.04 -0.83 -10.73
CA GLN A 166 -22.13 -1.63 -11.30
C GLN A 166 -23.03 -2.23 -10.21
N ASP A 167 -22.45 -2.69 -9.10
CA ASP A 167 -23.22 -3.20 -7.96
C ASP A 167 -24.09 -2.10 -7.33
N LYS A 168 -23.54 -0.89 -7.16
CA LYS A 168 -24.29 0.29 -6.68
C LYS A 168 -25.45 0.64 -7.61
N LEU A 169 -25.22 0.67 -8.93
CA LEU A 169 -26.30 0.94 -9.90
C LEU A 169 -27.39 -0.12 -9.88
N ASN A 170 -27.04 -1.39 -9.71
CA ASN A 170 -28.03 -2.47 -9.62
C ASN A 170 -28.95 -2.27 -8.41
N LEU A 171 -28.40 -1.83 -7.27
CA LEU A 171 -29.19 -1.51 -6.08
C LEU A 171 -30.12 -0.30 -6.31
N MET A 172 -29.60 0.78 -6.91
CA MET A 172 -30.39 1.98 -7.22
C MET A 172 -31.52 1.68 -8.22
N GLN A 173 -31.22 0.89 -9.24
CA GLN A 173 -32.20 0.45 -10.23
C GLN A 173 -33.30 -0.40 -9.59
N ALA A 174 -32.92 -1.39 -8.76
CA ALA A 174 -33.89 -2.23 -8.06
C ALA A 174 -34.81 -1.42 -7.13
N ALA A 175 -34.26 -0.41 -6.44
CA ALA A 175 -35.03 0.50 -5.62
C ALA A 175 -36.02 1.33 -6.46
N ALA A 176 -35.55 1.93 -7.56
CA ALA A 176 -36.41 2.72 -8.46
C ALA A 176 -37.52 1.88 -9.12
N GLU A 177 -37.22 0.65 -9.52
CA GLU A 177 -38.21 -0.28 -10.07
C GLU A 177 -39.25 -0.70 -9.03
N ALA A 178 -38.83 -0.97 -7.79
CA ALA A 178 -39.74 -1.27 -6.68
C ALA A 178 -40.66 -0.09 -6.37
N THR A 179 -40.13 1.12 -6.27
CA THR A 179 -40.93 2.33 -6.03
C THR A 179 -41.89 2.60 -7.18
N ARG A 180 -41.48 2.36 -8.42
CA ARG A 180 -42.36 2.45 -9.59
C ARG A 180 -43.51 1.46 -9.51
N GLN A 181 -43.26 0.21 -9.13
CA GLN A 181 -44.32 -0.79 -8.95
C GLN A 181 -45.32 -0.40 -7.86
N MET A 182 -44.85 0.22 -6.77
CA MET A 182 -45.72 0.74 -5.70
C MET A 182 -46.50 2.00 -6.11
N ALA A 183 -45.97 2.79 -7.05
CA ALA A 183 -46.60 4.00 -7.55
C ALA A 183 -47.79 3.72 -8.49
N VAL A 184 -47.77 2.58 -9.20
CA VAL A 184 -48.86 2.19 -10.11
C VAL A 184 -50.14 1.91 -9.31
N GLY A 185 -51.20 2.69 -9.58
CA GLY A 185 -52.48 2.57 -8.88
C GLY A 185 -52.54 3.34 -7.56
N ASN A 186 -51.49 4.09 -7.19
CA ASN A 186 -51.51 5.02 -6.08
C ASN A 186 -51.62 6.47 -6.60
N PRO A 187 -52.77 7.15 -6.43
CA PRO A 187 -53.02 8.47 -7.01
C PRO A 187 -52.06 9.56 -6.51
N LEU A 188 -51.39 9.36 -5.36
CA LEU A 188 -50.39 10.30 -4.83
C LEU A 188 -49.00 10.13 -5.47
N LEU A 189 -48.72 8.96 -6.06
CA LEU A 189 -47.41 8.62 -6.62
C LEU A 189 -47.44 8.49 -8.15
N GLU A 190 -48.61 8.42 -8.77
CA GLU A 190 -48.77 8.33 -10.22
C GLU A 190 -48.11 9.49 -10.98
N GLU A 191 -48.15 10.71 -10.43
CA GLU A 191 -47.47 11.87 -11.02
C GLU A 191 -45.94 11.74 -11.06
N SER A 192 -45.38 10.85 -10.22
CA SER A 192 -43.93 10.60 -10.15
C SER A 192 -43.46 9.48 -11.09
N ILE A 193 -44.37 8.69 -11.67
CA ILE A 193 -44.04 7.58 -12.59
C ILE A 193 -43.18 8.03 -13.78
N PRO A 194 -43.47 9.15 -14.47
CA PRO A 194 -42.63 9.60 -15.58
C PRO A 194 -41.20 9.98 -15.16
N ARG A 195 -41.02 10.43 -13.91
CA ARG A 195 -39.70 10.75 -13.36
C ARG A 195 -38.92 9.47 -13.03
N LEU A 196 -39.61 8.46 -12.47
CA LEU A 196 -39.05 7.13 -12.22
C LEU A 196 -38.63 6.42 -13.50
N ASP A 197 -39.45 6.49 -14.56
CA ASP A 197 -39.11 5.93 -15.87
C ASP A 197 -37.86 6.60 -16.48
N ARG A 198 -37.74 7.93 -16.35
CA ARG A 198 -36.52 8.64 -16.78
C ARG A 198 -35.29 8.23 -15.96
N ALA A 199 -35.42 8.09 -14.64
CA ALA A 199 -34.32 7.66 -13.78
C ALA A 199 -33.85 6.25 -14.13
N ILE A 200 -34.78 5.30 -14.30
CA ILE A 200 -34.49 3.92 -14.72
C ILE A 200 -33.81 3.92 -16.11
N HIS A 201 -34.25 4.77 -17.04
CA HIS A 201 -33.59 4.91 -18.34
C HIS A 201 -32.15 5.44 -18.21
N CYS A 202 -31.91 6.46 -17.37
CA CYS A 202 -30.57 6.98 -17.11
C CYS A 202 -29.65 5.92 -16.47
N PHE A 203 -30.15 5.16 -15.49
CA PHE A 203 -29.39 4.07 -14.86
C PHE A 203 -29.02 2.99 -15.88
N ASN A 204 -29.94 2.61 -16.79
CA ASN A 204 -29.64 1.63 -17.83
C ASN A 204 -28.60 2.14 -18.84
N ALA A 205 -28.64 3.43 -19.20
CA ALA A 205 -27.66 4.04 -20.08
C ALA A 205 -26.25 4.03 -19.45
N GLU A 206 -26.14 4.44 -18.18
CA GLU A 206 -24.85 4.45 -17.47
C GLU A 206 -24.33 3.03 -17.24
N ARG A 207 -25.22 2.06 -16.96
CA ARG A 207 -24.84 0.64 -16.85
C ARG A 207 -24.26 0.10 -18.16
N ASN A 208 -24.82 0.46 -19.32
CA ASN A 208 -24.29 0.02 -20.60
C ASN A 208 -22.92 0.64 -20.87
N LYS A 209 -22.75 1.93 -20.58
CA LYS A 209 -21.46 2.63 -20.67
C LYS A 209 -20.39 2.00 -19.78
N LEU A 210 -20.73 1.65 -18.54
CA LEU A 210 -19.82 0.95 -17.62
C LEU A 210 -19.45 -0.45 -18.14
N LYS A 211 -20.40 -1.21 -18.69
CA LYS A 211 -20.11 -2.53 -19.28
C LYS A 211 -19.17 -2.45 -20.48
N GLU A 212 -19.39 -1.51 -21.38
CA GLU A 212 -18.51 -1.29 -22.54
C GLU A 212 -17.11 -0.90 -22.09
N THR A 213 -17.01 0.01 -21.13
CA THR A 213 -15.73 0.44 -20.55
C THR A 213 -15.02 -0.74 -19.88
N HIS A 214 -15.72 -1.51 -19.03
CA HIS A 214 -15.16 -2.67 -18.35
C HIS A 214 -14.58 -3.69 -19.35
N GLN A 215 -15.29 -4.00 -20.44
CA GLN A 215 -14.80 -4.92 -21.47
C GLN A 215 -13.55 -4.40 -22.16
N ALA A 216 -13.52 -3.11 -22.55
CA ALA A 216 -12.37 -2.48 -23.18
C ALA A 216 -11.14 -2.47 -22.26
N THR A 217 -11.34 -2.12 -20.98
CA THR A 217 -10.27 -2.09 -19.97
C THR A 217 -9.74 -3.49 -19.66
N ALA A 218 -10.60 -4.50 -19.62
CA ALA A 218 -10.19 -5.89 -19.37
C ALA A 218 -9.32 -6.44 -20.52
N LEU A 219 -9.70 -6.16 -21.76
CA LEU A 219 -8.92 -6.56 -22.95
C LEU A 219 -7.55 -5.87 -22.94
N MET A 220 -7.53 -4.58 -22.64
CA MET A 220 -6.30 -3.79 -22.52
C MET A 220 -5.38 -4.31 -21.42
N LEU A 221 -5.90 -4.54 -20.21
CA LEU A 221 -5.13 -5.06 -19.09
C LEU A 221 -4.47 -6.38 -19.46
N ARG A 222 -5.19 -7.24 -20.21
CA ARG A 222 -4.65 -8.49 -20.72
C ARG A 222 -3.51 -8.28 -21.72
N GLN A 223 -3.67 -7.39 -22.68
CA GLN A 223 -2.60 -7.06 -23.63
C GLN A 223 -1.34 -6.50 -22.93
N LEU A 224 -1.53 -5.62 -21.94
CA LEU A 224 -0.42 -5.07 -21.17
C LEU A 224 0.27 -6.13 -20.30
N PHE A 225 -0.51 -7.00 -19.67
CA PHE A 225 0.02 -8.13 -18.91
C PHE A 225 0.82 -9.09 -19.79
N ASP A 226 0.30 -9.41 -20.98
CA ASP A 226 0.99 -10.25 -21.95
C ASP A 226 2.32 -9.59 -22.40
N PHE A 227 2.30 -8.28 -22.69
CA PHE A 227 3.51 -7.51 -23.03
C PHE A 227 4.58 -7.54 -21.92
N LEU A 228 4.16 -7.36 -20.66
CA LEU A 228 5.05 -7.38 -19.50
C LEU A 228 5.60 -8.79 -19.20
N SER A 229 4.86 -9.83 -19.59
CA SER A 229 5.23 -11.24 -19.40
C SER A 229 6.20 -11.77 -20.46
N VAL A 230 6.28 -11.12 -21.64
CA VAL A 230 7.19 -11.51 -22.72
C VAL A 230 8.65 -11.21 -22.34
N PRO A 231 9.61 -12.10 -22.63
CA PRO A 231 11.03 -11.84 -22.39
C PRO A 231 11.54 -10.56 -23.05
N THR A 232 12.50 -9.89 -22.41
CA THR A 232 13.10 -8.63 -22.86
C THR A 232 13.67 -8.68 -24.28
N SER A 233 14.06 -9.85 -24.78
CA SER A 233 14.60 -10.04 -26.13
C SER A 233 13.57 -9.90 -27.26
N LEU A 234 12.30 -10.20 -26.98
CA LEU A 234 11.22 -10.18 -27.98
C LEU A 234 10.36 -8.92 -27.90
N ARG A 235 10.43 -8.20 -26.78
CA ARG A 235 9.61 -7.02 -26.49
C ARG A 235 9.80 -5.83 -27.45
N PRO A 236 11.00 -5.52 -27.98
CA PRO A 236 11.19 -4.42 -28.93
C PRO A 236 10.42 -4.58 -30.25
N ILE A 237 9.99 -5.81 -30.58
CA ILE A 237 9.23 -6.13 -31.78
C ILE A 237 7.72 -5.95 -31.53
N LEU A 238 7.30 -5.92 -30.26
CA LEU A 238 5.91 -5.72 -29.86
C LEU A 238 5.60 -4.22 -29.77
N THR A 239 4.75 -3.74 -30.67
CA THR A 239 4.21 -2.38 -30.61
C THR A 239 2.98 -2.34 -29.71
N VAL A 240 3.12 -1.75 -28.52
CA VAL A 240 1.98 -1.37 -27.69
C VAL A 240 1.80 0.14 -27.82
N ASP A 241 0.65 0.57 -28.36
CA ASP A 241 0.31 1.99 -28.46
C ASP A 241 -0.18 2.50 -27.11
N LEU A 242 0.78 2.87 -26.25
CA LEU A 242 0.52 3.48 -24.95
C LEU A 242 0.11 4.96 -25.06
N THR A 243 0.30 5.60 -26.22
CA THR A 243 0.13 7.05 -26.37
C THR A 243 -1.32 7.48 -26.54
N ARG A 244 -2.19 6.57 -26.99
CA ARG A 244 -3.62 6.82 -27.16
C ARG A 244 -4.45 6.62 -25.90
N TRP A 245 -3.85 6.05 -24.85
CA TRP A 245 -4.58 5.69 -23.64
C TRP A 245 -4.01 6.40 -22.41
N ASP A 246 -4.73 7.43 -21.98
CA ASP A 246 -4.58 8.03 -20.66
C ASP A 246 -5.70 7.50 -19.74
N PRO A 247 -5.45 6.39 -19.02
CA PRO A 247 -6.45 5.77 -18.17
C PRO A 247 -6.81 6.62 -16.94
N GLU A 248 -5.92 7.52 -16.51
CA GLU A 248 -6.16 8.38 -15.35
C GLU A 248 -7.25 9.41 -15.64
N TYR A 249 -7.15 10.04 -16.81
CA TYR A 249 -8.18 10.95 -17.30
C TYR A 249 -9.53 10.24 -17.50
N ARG A 250 -9.52 9.01 -18.04
CA ARG A 250 -10.74 8.24 -18.28
C ARG A 250 -11.46 7.85 -16.99
N LEU A 251 -10.73 7.36 -15.99
CA LEU A 251 -11.30 7.04 -14.67
C LEU A 251 -11.94 8.28 -14.03
N GLN A 252 -11.26 9.43 -14.06
CA GLN A 252 -11.80 10.68 -13.53
C GLN A 252 -13.09 11.11 -14.23
N GLN A 253 -13.14 11.00 -15.57
CA GLN A 253 -14.35 11.28 -16.34
C GLN A 253 -15.50 10.35 -15.98
N LEU A 254 -15.22 9.05 -15.83
CA LEU A 254 -16.22 8.06 -15.44
C LEU A 254 -16.74 8.32 -14.03
N GLN A 255 -15.85 8.65 -13.08
CA GLN A 255 -16.22 9.02 -11.72
C GLN A 255 -17.08 10.28 -11.68
N SER A 256 -16.75 11.30 -12.49
CA SER A 256 -17.58 12.51 -12.60
C SER A 256 -18.98 12.18 -13.12
N SER A 257 -19.07 11.43 -14.22
CA SER A 257 -20.33 10.97 -14.82
C SER A 257 -21.18 10.18 -13.81
N PHE A 258 -20.53 9.30 -13.05
CA PHE A 258 -21.19 8.49 -12.04
C PHE A 258 -21.67 9.32 -10.83
N ASN A 259 -20.88 10.31 -10.39
CA ASN A 259 -21.26 11.21 -9.31
C ASN A 259 -22.49 12.05 -9.66
N ASP A 260 -22.63 12.48 -10.92
CA ASP A 260 -23.84 13.17 -11.36
C ASP A 260 -25.08 12.28 -11.21
N VAL A 261 -24.96 10.97 -11.51
CA VAL A 261 -26.03 9.98 -11.33
C VAL A 261 -26.33 9.72 -9.85
N LEU A 262 -25.30 9.69 -8.99
CA LEU A 262 -25.49 9.58 -7.55
C LEU A 262 -26.21 10.80 -6.97
N GLN A 263 -25.80 12.02 -7.32
CA GLN A 263 -26.44 13.25 -6.86
C GLN A 263 -27.91 13.32 -7.27
N LEU A 264 -28.26 12.85 -8.47
CA LEU A 264 -29.65 12.76 -8.91
C LEU A 264 -30.47 11.79 -8.06
N ASN A 265 -29.87 10.69 -7.60
CA ASN A 265 -30.52 9.73 -6.73
C ASN A 265 -30.61 10.21 -5.28
N ASP A 266 -29.57 10.88 -4.76
CA ASP A 266 -29.58 11.44 -3.41
C ASP A 266 -30.62 12.56 -3.30
N ALA A 267 -30.70 13.45 -4.30
CA ALA A 267 -31.75 14.45 -4.38
C ALA A 267 -33.16 13.82 -4.43
N TYR A 268 -33.30 12.67 -5.08
CA TYR A 268 -34.56 11.91 -5.08
C TYR A 268 -34.89 11.32 -3.69
N ILE A 269 -33.91 10.74 -3.00
CA ILE A 269 -34.07 10.20 -1.66
C ILE A 269 -34.43 11.30 -0.66
N GLU A 270 -33.73 12.43 -0.68
CA GLU A 270 -34.03 13.58 0.18
C GLU A 270 -35.45 14.12 -0.05
N LEU A 271 -35.88 14.25 -1.31
CA LEU A 271 -37.25 14.63 -1.64
C LEU A 271 -38.28 13.59 -1.17
N SER A 272 -37.95 12.31 -1.19
CA SER A 272 -38.84 11.24 -0.71
C SER A 272 -38.97 11.21 0.81
N GLN A 273 -37.92 11.58 1.55
CA GLN A 273 -37.89 11.59 3.01
C GLN A 273 -38.39 12.91 3.62
N GLY A 274 -38.22 14.03 2.90
CA GLY A 274 -38.68 15.36 3.34
C GLY A 274 -40.18 15.63 3.18
N ILE A 275 -40.96 14.67 2.65
CA ILE A 275 -42.42 14.74 2.51
C ILE A 275 -43.15 14.07 3.70
N SER A 276 -42.45 13.75 4.79
CA SER A 276 -43.08 13.26 6.04
C SER A 276 -43.73 14.37 6.86
#